data_AF-A0A524IHQ6-F1
#
_entry.id   AF-A0A524IHQ6-F1
#
_cell.length_a   1.000
_cell.length_b   1.000
_cell.length_c   1.000
_cell.angle_alpha   90.00
_cell.angle_beta   90.00
_cell.angle_gamma   90.00
#
_symmetry.space_group_name_H-M   'P 1'
#
loop_
_entity.id
_entity.type
_entity.pdbx_description
1 polymer ?
#
loop_
_entity_poly.entity_id
_entity_poly.type
_entity_poly.pdbx_seq_one_letter_code
_entity_poly.pdbx_strand_id
1 'polypeptide(L)'
;MIELLAGEIEIRRNRLLNLPFFDSELWLGRPLEYFAPTSGQITAGEVAGYVKARSLTGALLSTTEGVLQSPQDGNRQLLEAEEYLPDSVFTVWTGLPLFPGEPGHLPVPGNLHKRCRGIRLFPKSHRFLLEDWTAGSLCAWMTDMYLPLFLWHVETDFTELYRLVKQYPDLPVIIESQWQKILYQLRTVYNLLRACPNIRLEMSNLVLPGAVEYCVREFGAERLLFGSFYPMAEPLTAQGLLIDADISREQMVMIAGGNMEKLIREVRP
;
A
#
# COMPACT_ATOMS: atom_id res chain seq x y z
N MET A 1 18.39 33.07 13.02
CA MET A 1 17.17 32.60 12.35
C MET A 1 17.48 31.90 11.03
N ILE A 2 18.19 32.55 10.10
CA ILE A 2 18.58 31.95 8.80
C ILE A 2 19.51 30.73 8.97
N GLU A 3 20.50 30.80 9.85
CA GLU A 3 21.42 29.66 10.10
C GLU A 3 20.75 28.46 10.79
N LEU A 4 19.79 28.73 11.69
CA LEU A 4 18.94 27.69 12.32
C LEU A 4 18.08 26.97 11.29
N LEU A 5 17.44 27.73 10.38
CA LEU A 5 16.66 27.18 9.27
C LEU A 5 17.53 26.37 8.29
N ALA A 6 18.75 26.82 8.01
CA ALA A 6 19.69 26.09 7.16
C ALA A 6 20.09 24.74 7.77
N GLY A 7 20.34 24.70 9.09
CA GLY A 7 20.63 23.46 9.80
C GLY A 7 19.48 22.46 9.78
N GLU A 8 18.24 22.91 9.98
CA GLU A 8 17.06 22.06 9.90
C GLU A 8 16.82 21.49 8.50
N ILE A 9 17.01 22.30 7.46
CA ILE A 9 16.88 21.85 6.06
C ILE A 9 17.90 20.75 5.76
N GLU A 10 19.14 20.90 6.21
CA GLU A 10 20.18 19.90 5.98
C GLU A 10 19.90 18.59 6.74
N ILE A 11 19.36 18.67 7.96
CA ILE A 11 18.91 17.48 8.71
C ILE A 11 17.79 16.76 7.95
N ARG A 12 16.78 17.48 7.46
CA ARG A 12 15.67 16.90 6.67
C ARG A 12 16.17 16.24 5.40
N ARG A 13 17.04 16.94 4.65
CA ARG A 13 17.67 16.40 3.44
C ARG A 13 18.48 15.15 3.75
N ASN A 14 19.28 15.17 4.81
CA ASN A 14 20.06 14.02 5.23
C ASN A 14 19.18 12.82 5.60
N ARG A 15 18.08 13.03 6.33
CA ARG A 15 17.09 11.98 6.63
C ARG A 15 16.49 11.41 5.34
N LEU A 16 16.01 12.26 4.44
CA LEU A 16 15.41 11.86 3.18
C LEU A 16 16.35 10.99 2.33
N LEU A 17 17.64 11.36 2.25
CA LEU A 17 18.63 10.64 1.44
C LEU A 17 19.16 9.35 2.07
N ASN A 18 19.00 9.15 3.38
CA ASN A 18 19.60 8.03 4.11
C ASN A 18 18.59 7.08 4.74
N LEU A 19 17.29 7.26 4.49
CA LEU A 19 16.26 6.29 4.86
C LEU A 19 15.97 5.37 3.66
N PRO A 20 15.82 4.05 3.89
CA PRO A 20 15.58 3.08 2.82
C PRO A 20 14.10 3.07 2.44
N PHE A 21 13.66 4.12 1.73
CA PHE A 21 12.26 4.21 1.32
C PHE A 21 11.92 3.12 0.29
N PHE A 22 10.97 2.27 0.64
CA PHE A 22 10.34 1.30 -0.25
C PHE A 22 8.89 1.73 -0.45
N ASP A 23 8.52 2.10 -1.68
CA ASP A 23 7.18 2.64 -1.92
C ASP A 23 6.14 1.53 -2.04
N SER A 24 5.27 1.39 -1.04
CA SER A 24 4.20 0.38 -1.08
C SER A 24 3.03 0.71 -2.02
N GLU A 25 3.03 1.87 -2.67
CA GLU A 25 1.83 2.38 -3.32
C GLU A 25 2.10 3.18 -4.62
N LEU A 26 2.81 2.57 -5.57
CA LEU A 26 3.05 3.13 -6.90
C LEU A 26 2.00 2.64 -7.91
N TRP A 27 1.51 3.53 -8.79
CA TRP A 27 0.43 3.21 -9.72
C TRP A 27 0.75 3.55 -11.18
N LEU A 28 0.42 2.64 -12.09
CA LEU A 28 0.28 2.90 -13.53
C LEU A 28 -1.17 3.22 -13.90
N GLY A 29 -1.33 3.78 -15.09
CA GLY A 29 -2.63 3.95 -15.73
C GLY A 29 -3.16 5.38 -15.63
N ARG A 30 -4.44 5.52 -15.92
CA ARG A 30 -5.08 6.84 -15.94
C ARG A 30 -5.26 7.36 -14.51
N PRO A 31 -5.12 8.68 -14.28
CA PRO A 31 -5.48 9.26 -13.00
C PRO A 31 -6.95 9.00 -12.67
N LEU A 32 -7.23 8.76 -11.39
CA LEU A 32 -8.60 8.61 -10.91
C LEU A 32 -9.28 9.99 -10.99
N GLU A 33 -10.39 10.10 -11.72
CA GLU A 33 -11.06 11.38 -12.08
C GLU A 33 -11.54 12.21 -10.88
N TYR A 34 -11.40 11.72 -9.64
CA TYR A 34 -12.06 12.30 -8.49
C TYR A 34 -11.44 13.60 -7.95
N PHE A 35 -10.14 13.96 -8.09
CA PHE A 35 -9.62 15.25 -7.56
C PHE A 35 -8.24 15.74 -8.10
N ALA A 36 -8.03 17.08 -7.98
CA ALA A 36 -6.78 17.89 -7.84
C ALA A 36 -5.65 17.68 -8.87
N PRO A 37 -4.68 18.61 -9.10
CA PRO A 37 -3.63 18.37 -10.09
C PRO A 37 -2.84 17.14 -9.66
N THR A 38 -3.03 16.06 -10.39
CA THR A 38 -2.24 14.84 -10.32
C THR A 38 -0.77 15.23 -10.44
N SER A 39 0.13 14.58 -9.72
CA SER A 39 1.58 14.77 -9.94
C SER A 39 2.02 14.25 -11.32
N GLY A 40 1.10 13.68 -12.10
CA GLY A 40 1.22 13.42 -13.52
C GLY A 40 0.62 12.08 -13.90
N GLN A 41 1.28 11.45 -14.87
CA GLN A 41 1.14 10.04 -15.20
C GLN A 41 2.54 9.44 -15.20
N ILE A 42 2.64 8.14 -14.97
CA ILE A 42 3.88 7.40 -15.12
C ILE A 42 3.62 6.17 -15.99
N THR A 43 4.50 5.96 -16.95
CA THR A 43 4.49 4.78 -17.82
C THR A 43 5.38 3.68 -17.26
N ALA A 44 5.19 2.44 -17.70
CA ALA A 44 6.03 1.31 -17.29
C ALA A 44 7.53 1.57 -17.53
N GLY A 45 7.88 2.17 -18.68
CA GLY A 45 9.26 2.52 -19.04
C GLY A 45 9.90 3.58 -18.13
N GLU A 46 9.11 4.37 -17.41
CA GLU A 46 9.59 5.42 -16.50
C GLU A 46 9.78 4.92 -15.06
N VAL A 47 9.23 3.76 -14.70
CA VAL A 47 9.27 3.22 -13.32
C VAL A 47 10.70 3.06 -12.81
N ALA A 48 11.60 2.50 -13.62
CA ALA A 48 13.00 2.35 -13.23
C ALA A 48 13.68 3.70 -12.96
N GLY A 49 13.38 4.70 -13.80
CA GLY A 49 13.85 6.07 -13.62
C GLY A 49 13.29 6.71 -12.35
N TYR A 50 12.01 6.50 -12.07
CA TYR A 50 11.33 7.00 -10.87
C TYR A 50 11.97 6.46 -9.59
N VAL A 51 12.15 5.14 -9.49
CA VAL A 51 12.78 4.47 -8.34
C VAL A 51 14.20 5.01 -8.11
N LYS A 52 15.00 5.08 -9.17
CA LYS A 52 16.38 5.58 -9.11
C LYS A 52 16.47 7.05 -8.72
N ALA A 53 15.68 7.92 -9.36
CA ALA A 53 15.72 9.36 -9.13
C ALA A 53 15.35 9.75 -7.70
N ARG A 54 14.54 8.93 -7.02
CA ARG A 54 14.09 9.16 -5.64
C ARG A 54 14.84 8.32 -4.61
N SER A 55 15.89 7.60 -5.02
CA SER A 55 16.68 6.72 -4.15
C SER A 55 15.82 5.70 -3.39
N LEU A 56 14.74 5.21 -4.03
CA LEU A 56 13.88 4.18 -3.44
C LEU A 56 14.60 2.83 -3.50
N THR A 57 14.47 2.01 -2.46
CA THR A 57 15.01 0.65 -2.44
C THR A 57 14.18 -0.32 -3.28
N GLY A 58 12.92 0.03 -3.54
CA GLY A 58 11.99 -0.72 -4.39
C GLY A 58 10.59 -0.12 -4.35
N ALA A 59 9.65 -0.80 -5.02
CA ALA A 59 8.24 -0.41 -4.98
C ALA A 59 7.29 -1.60 -5.19
N LEU A 60 6.03 -1.43 -4.74
CA LEU A 60 4.88 -2.20 -5.17
C LEU A 60 4.13 -1.42 -6.25
N LEU A 61 4.08 -2.01 -7.45
CA LEU A 61 3.38 -1.45 -8.58
C LEU A 61 1.95 -2.01 -8.70
N SER A 62 1.01 -1.10 -8.88
CA SER A 62 -0.42 -1.36 -9.07
C SER A 62 -0.91 -0.64 -10.32
N THR A 63 -2.15 -0.87 -10.74
CA THR A 63 -2.74 -0.17 -11.89
C THR A 63 -4.13 0.33 -11.58
N THR A 64 -4.44 1.53 -12.07
CA THR A 64 -5.78 2.09 -11.93
C THR A 64 -6.78 1.39 -12.85
N GLU A 65 -6.33 0.74 -13.93
CA GLU A 65 -7.21 -0.02 -14.83
C GLU A 65 -7.89 -1.20 -14.13
N GLY A 66 -7.29 -1.74 -13.06
CA GLY A 66 -7.89 -2.77 -12.21
C GLY A 66 -9.23 -2.36 -11.60
N VAL A 67 -9.40 -1.07 -11.31
CA VAL A 67 -10.64 -0.49 -10.78
C VAL A 67 -11.45 0.26 -11.84
N LEU A 68 -10.80 0.93 -12.80
CA LEU A 68 -11.47 1.74 -13.82
C LEU A 68 -12.05 0.94 -14.99
N GLN A 69 -11.53 -0.25 -15.26
CA GLN A 69 -11.99 -1.12 -16.36
C GLN A 69 -12.40 -2.49 -15.83
N SER A 70 -11.43 -3.30 -15.43
CA SER A 70 -11.66 -4.62 -14.86
C SER A 70 -10.39 -5.12 -14.15
N PRO A 71 -10.51 -6.01 -13.15
CA PRO A 71 -9.37 -6.70 -12.55
C PRO A 71 -8.45 -7.36 -13.59
N GLN A 72 -9.02 -8.00 -14.60
CA GLN A 72 -8.30 -8.70 -15.65
C GLN A 72 -7.47 -7.76 -16.52
N ASP A 73 -8.00 -6.59 -16.88
CA ASP A 73 -7.28 -5.61 -17.70
C ASP A 73 -6.20 -4.91 -16.89
N GLY A 74 -6.46 -4.60 -15.62
CA GLY A 74 -5.44 -4.08 -14.71
C GLY A 74 -4.26 -5.03 -14.54
N ASN A 75 -4.52 -6.33 -14.36
CA ASN A 75 -3.47 -7.33 -14.21
C ASN A 75 -2.76 -7.64 -15.54
N ARG A 76 -3.46 -7.56 -16.68
CA ARG A 76 -2.84 -7.63 -18.01
C ARG A 76 -1.83 -6.49 -18.20
N GLN A 77 -2.18 -5.27 -17.80
CA GLN A 77 -1.26 -4.13 -17.87
C GLN A 77 -0.01 -4.32 -16.99
N LEU A 78 -0.12 -5.00 -15.84
CA LEU A 78 1.05 -5.36 -15.03
C LEU A 78 1.96 -6.38 -15.72
N LEU A 79 1.39 -7.34 -16.46
CA LEU A 79 2.15 -8.31 -17.26
C LEU A 79 2.88 -7.63 -18.41
N GLU A 80 2.21 -6.74 -19.13
CA GLU A 80 2.80 -5.95 -20.23
C GLU A 80 3.90 -5.01 -19.72
N ALA A 81 3.77 -4.49 -18.50
CA ALA A 81 4.79 -3.64 -17.89
C ALA A 81 6.05 -4.41 -17.47
N GLU A 82 5.99 -5.74 -17.30
CA GLU A 82 7.03 -6.54 -16.63
C GLU A 82 8.44 -6.34 -17.22
N GLU A 83 8.54 -6.25 -18.55
CA GLU A 83 9.84 -6.13 -19.23
C GLU A 83 10.60 -4.84 -18.89
N TYR A 84 9.89 -3.82 -18.39
CA TYR A 84 10.45 -2.53 -18.00
C TYR A 84 10.77 -2.45 -16.50
N LEU A 85 10.32 -3.41 -15.70
CA LEU A 85 10.40 -3.32 -14.25
C LEU A 85 11.77 -3.82 -13.74
N PRO A 86 12.50 -3.03 -12.92
CA PRO A 86 13.70 -3.51 -12.27
C PRO A 86 13.34 -4.62 -11.25
N ASP A 87 14.33 -5.40 -10.82
CA ASP A 87 14.12 -6.51 -9.88
C ASP A 87 13.59 -6.06 -8.51
N SER A 88 13.85 -4.81 -8.13
CA SER A 88 13.35 -4.20 -6.90
C SER A 88 11.87 -3.79 -6.95
N VAL A 89 11.22 -3.94 -8.11
CA VAL A 89 9.78 -3.63 -8.28
C VAL A 89 8.98 -4.92 -8.37
N PHE A 90 8.08 -5.05 -7.40
CA PHE A 90 7.09 -6.12 -7.32
C PHE A 90 5.71 -5.58 -7.67
N THR A 91 4.72 -6.46 -7.80
CA THR A 91 3.37 -6.07 -8.20
C THR A 91 2.32 -6.44 -7.16
N VAL A 92 1.25 -5.64 -7.11
CA VAL A 92 0.02 -5.95 -6.37
C VAL A 92 -1.09 -6.15 -7.39
N TRP A 93 -1.61 -7.37 -7.47
CA TRP A 93 -2.63 -7.73 -8.45
C TRP A 93 -4.01 -7.37 -7.93
N THR A 94 -4.92 -7.00 -8.83
CA THR A 94 -6.34 -6.85 -8.49
C THR A 94 -6.99 -8.23 -8.42
N GLY A 95 -7.62 -8.55 -7.30
CA GLY A 95 -8.29 -9.84 -7.08
C GLY A 95 -9.82 -9.76 -7.17
N LEU A 96 -10.43 -10.93 -7.24
CA LEU A 96 -11.87 -11.15 -7.13
C LEU A 96 -12.13 -12.40 -6.27
N PRO A 97 -13.35 -12.56 -5.70
CA PRO A 97 -13.79 -13.84 -5.16
C PRO A 97 -13.51 -15.02 -6.11
N LEU A 98 -13.07 -16.16 -5.57
CA LEU A 98 -12.70 -17.33 -6.39
C LEU A 98 -13.92 -18.05 -7.02
N PHE A 99 -15.14 -17.74 -6.57
CA PHE A 99 -16.40 -18.26 -7.12
C PHE A 99 -17.23 -17.09 -7.71
N PRO A 100 -17.85 -17.23 -8.90
CA PRO A 100 -17.95 -18.43 -9.74
C PRO A 100 -16.67 -18.81 -10.52
N GLY A 101 -15.59 -18.06 -10.33
CA GLY A 101 -14.33 -18.27 -11.03
C GLY A 101 -14.38 -17.61 -12.41
N GLU A 102 -13.71 -16.47 -12.53
CA GLU A 102 -13.67 -15.71 -13.78
C GLU A 102 -12.42 -16.04 -14.60
N PRO A 103 -12.52 -16.04 -15.95
CA PRO A 103 -11.36 -16.27 -16.80
C PRO A 103 -10.44 -15.04 -16.82
N GLY A 104 -9.24 -15.22 -17.36
CA GLY A 104 -8.28 -14.15 -17.61
C GLY A 104 -7.17 -14.07 -16.55
N HIS A 105 -6.54 -12.89 -16.47
CA HIS A 105 -5.37 -12.66 -15.63
C HIS A 105 -5.78 -12.35 -14.19
N LEU A 106 -6.35 -13.32 -13.46
CA LEU A 106 -6.69 -13.17 -12.05
C LEU A 106 -5.71 -13.96 -11.16
N PRO A 107 -5.40 -13.46 -9.96
CA PRO A 107 -4.63 -14.24 -8.99
C PRO A 107 -5.51 -15.38 -8.46
N VAL A 108 -5.10 -16.62 -8.71
CA VAL A 108 -5.80 -17.83 -8.26
C VAL A 108 -4.80 -18.86 -7.71
N PRO A 109 -5.25 -19.78 -6.83
CA PRO A 109 -4.41 -20.88 -6.35
C PRO A 109 -3.69 -21.62 -7.48
N GLY A 110 -2.37 -21.79 -7.36
CA GLY A 110 -1.53 -22.46 -8.36
C GLY A 110 -1.12 -21.61 -9.56
N ASN A 111 -1.60 -20.37 -9.69
CA ASN A 111 -1.22 -19.45 -10.77
C ASN A 111 -1.00 -18.03 -10.24
N LEU A 112 -0.08 -17.87 -9.29
CA LEU A 112 0.37 -16.56 -8.81
C LEU A 112 1.59 -16.12 -9.62
N HIS A 113 1.56 -14.91 -10.18
CA HIS A 113 2.69 -14.40 -10.93
C HIS A 113 3.93 -14.21 -10.03
N LYS A 114 5.14 -14.56 -10.52
CA LYS A 114 6.38 -14.57 -9.73
C LYS A 114 6.75 -13.22 -9.06
N ARG A 115 6.30 -12.09 -9.64
CA ARG A 115 6.50 -10.73 -9.09
C ARG A 115 5.37 -10.29 -8.16
N CYS A 116 4.26 -11.00 -8.12
CA CYS A 116 3.11 -10.64 -7.30
C CYS A 116 3.44 -10.82 -5.82
N ARG A 117 3.23 -9.78 -5.02
CA ARG A 117 3.51 -9.74 -3.58
C ARG A 117 2.36 -9.19 -2.76
N GLY A 118 1.18 -9.10 -3.36
CA GLY A 118 -0.04 -8.72 -2.68
C GLY A 118 -1.24 -8.82 -3.62
N ILE A 119 -2.42 -8.89 -3.03
CA ILE A 119 -3.68 -8.77 -3.77
C ILE A 119 -4.43 -7.57 -3.22
N ARG A 120 -4.92 -6.72 -4.12
CA ARG A 120 -5.81 -5.62 -3.79
C ARG A 120 -7.23 -5.95 -4.21
N LEU A 121 -8.19 -5.62 -3.35
CA LEU A 121 -9.61 -5.80 -3.61
C LEU A 121 -10.32 -4.45 -3.64
N PHE A 122 -11.35 -4.35 -4.48
CA PHE A 122 -12.26 -3.21 -4.55
C PHE A 122 -13.71 -3.67 -4.41
N PRO A 123 -14.15 -4.16 -3.22
CA PRO A 123 -15.47 -4.78 -3.07
C PRO A 123 -16.64 -3.91 -3.54
N LYS A 124 -16.63 -2.60 -3.24
CA LYS A 124 -17.71 -1.69 -3.68
C LYS A 124 -17.69 -1.47 -5.18
N SER A 125 -16.52 -1.18 -5.74
CA SER A 125 -16.36 -0.91 -7.18
C SER A 125 -16.66 -2.16 -8.03
N HIS A 126 -16.25 -3.35 -7.59
CA HIS A 126 -16.48 -4.64 -8.25
C HIS A 126 -17.73 -5.39 -7.78
N ARG A 127 -18.53 -4.76 -6.89
CA ARG A 127 -19.88 -5.22 -6.48
C ARG A 127 -19.93 -6.60 -5.84
N PHE A 128 -19.03 -6.88 -4.90
CA PHE A 128 -19.09 -8.06 -4.04
C PHE A 128 -18.97 -7.68 -2.56
N LEU A 129 -19.41 -8.57 -1.68
CA LEU A 129 -19.34 -8.35 -0.24
C LEU A 129 -17.99 -8.84 0.30
N LEU A 130 -17.38 -8.04 1.18
CA LEU A 130 -16.15 -8.44 1.88
C LEU A 130 -16.50 -9.30 3.11
N GLU A 131 -17.07 -10.47 2.83
CA GLU A 131 -17.54 -11.44 3.82
C GLU A 131 -16.89 -12.80 3.59
N ASP A 132 -16.77 -13.58 4.66
CA ASP A 132 -16.18 -14.93 4.61
C ASP A 132 -16.81 -15.84 3.54
N TRP A 133 -18.13 -15.87 3.45
CA TRP A 133 -18.85 -16.71 2.49
C TRP A 133 -18.74 -16.23 1.03
N THR A 134 -18.20 -15.03 0.78
CA THR A 134 -17.96 -14.49 -0.56
C THR A 134 -16.47 -14.52 -0.90
N ALA A 135 -15.63 -13.86 -0.09
CA ALA A 135 -14.20 -13.68 -0.32
C ALA A 135 -13.32 -14.63 0.50
N GLY A 136 -13.89 -15.44 1.41
CA GLY A 136 -13.13 -16.24 2.37
C GLY A 136 -12.22 -17.27 1.72
N SER A 137 -12.63 -17.92 0.63
CA SER A 137 -11.74 -18.85 -0.09
C SER A 137 -10.50 -18.16 -0.65
N LEU A 138 -10.64 -16.90 -1.11
CA LEU A 138 -9.50 -16.07 -1.51
C LEU A 138 -8.63 -15.73 -0.31
N CYS A 139 -9.24 -15.27 0.79
CA CYS A 139 -8.53 -14.91 2.02
C CYS A 139 -7.78 -16.10 2.66
N ALA A 140 -8.38 -17.29 2.66
CA ALA A 140 -7.75 -18.52 3.15
C ALA A 140 -6.50 -18.86 2.32
N TRP A 141 -6.63 -18.84 0.99
CA TRP A 141 -5.49 -19.06 0.10
C TRP A 141 -4.39 -18.00 0.29
N MET A 142 -4.75 -16.73 0.39
CA MET A 142 -3.80 -15.65 0.67
C MET A 142 -3.10 -15.84 2.02
N THR A 143 -3.81 -16.35 3.03
CA THR A 143 -3.25 -16.66 4.35
C THR A 143 -2.18 -17.74 4.24
N ASP A 144 -2.45 -18.84 3.53
CA ASP A 144 -1.49 -19.94 3.34
C ASP A 144 -0.20 -19.48 2.66
N MET A 145 -0.31 -18.51 1.74
CA MET A 145 0.79 -17.92 0.98
C MET A 145 1.46 -16.74 1.70
N TYR A 146 0.96 -16.32 2.86
CA TYR A 146 1.34 -15.06 3.53
C TYR A 146 1.25 -13.84 2.60
N LEU A 147 0.31 -13.87 1.65
CA LEU A 147 0.12 -12.85 0.63
C LEU A 147 -0.73 -11.71 1.21
N PRO A 148 -0.18 -10.50 1.38
CA PRO A 148 -0.92 -9.42 2.00
C PRO A 148 -2.14 -8.97 1.19
N LEU A 149 -3.24 -8.68 1.91
CA LEU A 149 -4.45 -8.09 1.37
C LEU A 149 -4.39 -6.57 1.49
N PHE A 150 -4.45 -5.88 0.36
CA PHE A 150 -4.52 -4.43 0.27
C PHE A 150 -5.97 -4.00 0.09
N LEU A 151 -6.40 -3.03 0.89
CA LEU A 151 -7.75 -2.49 0.86
C LEU A 151 -7.70 -0.97 0.95
N TRP A 152 -8.28 -0.34 -0.06
CA TRP A 152 -8.71 1.04 0.04
C TRP A 152 -9.77 1.16 1.12
N HIS A 153 -9.54 2.00 2.14
CA HIS A 153 -10.50 2.11 3.25
C HIS A 153 -11.91 2.55 2.80
N VAL A 154 -12.02 3.20 1.63
CA VAL A 154 -13.31 3.59 1.03
C VAL A 154 -14.04 2.43 0.36
N GLU A 155 -13.36 1.32 0.04
CA GLU A 155 -13.90 0.16 -0.69
C GLU A 155 -14.54 -0.89 0.23
N THR A 156 -14.56 -0.66 1.55
CA THR A 156 -15.18 -1.55 2.54
C THR A 156 -15.88 -0.76 3.64
N ASP A 157 -16.69 -1.42 4.46
CA ASP A 157 -17.12 -0.93 5.76
C ASP A 157 -16.21 -1.47 6.87
N PHE A 158 -15.92 -0.67 7.90
CA PHE A 158 -15.02 -1.12 8.97
C PHE A 158 -15.58 -2.28 9.80
N THR A 159 -16.90 -2.48 9.83
CA THR A 159 -17.54 -3.63 10.48
C THR A 159 -17.32 -4.91 9.68
N GLU A 160 -17.37 -4.84 8.35
CA GLU A 160 -17.02 -5.96 7.45
C GLU A 160 -15.53 -6.30 7.63
N LEU A 161 -14.66 -5.27 7.53
CA LEU A 161 -13.23 -5.45 7.71
C LEU A 161 -12.89 -6.07 9.07
N TYR A 162 -13.50 -5.60 10.16
CA TYR A 162 -13.31 -6.17 11.49
C TYR A 162 -13.66 -7.67 11.51
N ARG A 163 -14.83 -8.04 10.98
CA ARG A 163 -15.27 -9.44 10.96
C ARG A 163 -14.33 -10.31 10.12
N LEU A 164 -13.95 -9.87 8.93
CA LEU A 164 -13.01 -10.59 8.07
C LEU A 164 -11.67 -10.80 8.77
N VAL A 165 -11.08 -9.74 9.31
CA VAL A 165 -9.76 -9.81 9.95
C VAL A 165 -9.77 -10.70 11.21
N LYS A 166 -10.89 -10.73 11.94
CA LYS A 166 -11.05 -11.64 13.08
C LYS A 166 -11.17 -13.10 12.66
N GLN A 167 -11.73 -13.36 11.48
CA GLN A 167 -11.81 -14.70 10.89
C GLN A 167 -10.45 -15.18 10.35
N TYR A 168 -9.64 -14.25 9.82
CA TYR A 168 -8.32 -14.52 9.22
C TYR A 168 -7.20 -13.78 9.99
N PRO A 169 -6.90 -14.16 11.25
CA PRO A 169 -5.95 -13.43 12.09
C PRO A 169 -4.50 -13.49 11.60
N ASP A 170 -4.17 -14.46 10.74
CA ASP A 170 -2.82 -14.64 10.18
C ASP A 170 -2.65 -13.96 8.81
N LEU A 171 -3.73 -13.50 8.17
CA LEU A 171 -3.68 -12.78 6.91
C LEU A 171 -3.16 -11.36 7.14
N PRO A 172 -2.02 -10.93 6.57
CA PRO A 172 -1.60 -9.53 6.65
C PRO A 172 -2.60 -8.65 5.89
N VAL A 173 -3.14 -7.62 6.54
CA VAL A 173 -4.07 -6.69 5.90
C VAL A 173 -3.53 -5.27 5.96
N ILE A 174 -3.41 -4.62 4.81
CA ILE A 174 -3.00 -3.22 4.66
C ILE A 174 -4.23 -2.38 4.37
N ILE A 175 -4.50 -1.43 5.26
CA ILE A 175 -5.48 -0.37 5.02
C ILE A 175 -4.74 0.77 4.33
N GLU A 176 -5.17 1.09 3.12
CA GLU A 176 -4.55 2.14 2.31
C GLU A 176 -5.28 3.47 2.44
N SER A 177 -4.50 4.52 2.66
CA SER A 177 -4.99 5.86 2.91
C SER A 177 -5.23 6.59 1.58
N GLN A 178 -6.36 6.27 0.96
CA GLN A 178 -6.74 6.75 -0.38
C GLN A 178 -7.19 8.22 -0.44
N TRP A 179 -7.80 8.59 -1.58
CA TRP A 179 -8.34 9.91 -1.91
C TRP A 179 -9.21 10.56 -0.81
N GLN A 180 -10.00 9.79 -0.04
CA GLN A 180 -10.64 10.32 1.16
C GLN A 180 -9.66 10.35 2.31
N LYS A 181 -9.59 11.48 3.04
CA LYS A 181 -8.71 11.58 4.20
C LYS A 181 -9.09 10.54 5.25
N ILE A 182 -8.22 9.57 5.48
CA ILE A 182 -8.41 8.53 6.51
C ILE A 182 -8.48 9.14 7.92
N LEU A 183 -8.00 10.37 8.09
CA LEU A 183 -8.04 11.12 9.34
C LEU A 183 -9.45 11.21 9.96
N TYR A 184 -10.49 11.29 9.11
CA TYR A 184 -11.88 11.36 9.59
C TYR A 184 -12.35 10.07 10.27
N GLN A 185 -11.63 8.98 10.07
CA GLN A 185 -11.99 7.64 10.51
C GLN A 185 -10.99 7.06 11.52
N LEU A 186 -10.02 7.85 11.99
CA LEU A 186 -8.95 7.35 12.86
C LEU A 186 -9.43 6.76 14.17
N ARG A 187 -10.54 7.23 14.74
CA ARG A 187 -11.11 6.61 15.96
C ARG A 187 -11.43 5.12 15.71
N THR A 188 -11.99 4.80 14.55
CA THR A 188 -12.32 3.43 14.18
C THR A 188 -11.05 2.67 13.80
N VAL A 189 -10.18 3.25 12.97
CA VAL A 189 -8.92 2.63 12.53
C VAL A 189 -8.02 2.30 13.71
N TYR A 190 -7.87 3.18 14.69
CA TYR A 190 -7.08 2.92 15.90
C TYR A 190 -7.65 1.79 16.76
N ASN A 191 -8.98 1.68 16.85
CA ASN A 191 -9.60 0.55 17.53
C ASN A 191 -9.39 -0.77 16.78
N LEU A 192 -9.39 -0.74 15.44
CA LEU A 192 -9.02 -1.89 14.61
C LEU A 192 -7.56 -2.28 14.82
N LEU A 193 -6.63 -1.33 14.77
CA LEU A 193 -5.20 -1.59 14.99
C LEU A 193 -4.96 -2.23 16.37
N ARG A 194 -5.65 -1.73 17.39
CA ARG A 194 -5.58 -2.28 18.75
C ARG A 194 -6.16 -3.70 18.86
N ALA A 195 -7.26 -3.99 18.18
CA ALA A 195 -7.98 -5.26 18.30
C ALA A 195 -7.43 -6.36 17.38
N CYS A 196 -6.75 -6.00 16.30
CA CYS A 196 -6.32 -6.90 15.23
C CYS A 196 -4.84 -6.67 14.88
N PRO A 197 -3.91 -7.51 15.39
CA PRO A 197 -2.47 -7.34 15.19
C PRO A 197 -1.97 -7.45 13.74
N ASN A 198 -2.73 -8.12 12.88
CA ASN A 198 -2.40 -8.35 11.47
C ASN A 198 -2.74 -7.16 10.55
N ILE A 199 -3.44 -6.14 11.06
CA ILE A 199 -3.72 -4.91 10.31
C ILE A 199 -2.51 -3.98 10.33
N ARG A 200 -2.18 -3.37 9.19
CA ARG A 200 -1.23 -2.27 9.08
C ARG A 200 -1.88 -1.09 8.37
N LEU A 201 -1.40 0.11 8.66
CA LEU A 201 -1.87 1.34 8.04
C LEU A 201 -0.78 1.91 7.13
N GLU A 202 -1.10 2.05 5.86
CA GLU A 202 -0.31 2.83 4.91
C GLU A 202 -0.60 4.33 5.16
N MET A 203 0.41 5.20 5.02
CA MET A 203 0.40 6.56 5.55
C MET A 203 0.41 7.71 4.53
N SER A 204 0.26 7.46 3.23
CA SER A 204 0.34 8.44 2.13
C SER A 204 -0.58 9.65 2.36
N ASN A 205 -1.74 9.43 2.98
CA ASN A 205 -2.73 10.44 3.34
C ASN A 205 -2.99 10.52 4.86
N LEU A 206 -2.05 10.10 5.71
CA LEU A 206 -2.14 10.26 7.18
C LEU A 206 -1.74 11.70 7.61
N VAL A 207 -2.32 12.70 6.96
CA VAL A 207 -1.96 14.14 7.08
C VAL A 207 -2.44 14.82 8.37
N LEU A 208 -2.47 14.10 9.49
CA LEU A 208 -2.80 14.63 10.81
C LEU A 208 -1.50 14.82 11.62
N PRO A 209 -1.17 16.04 12.08
CA PRO A 209 0.01 16.26 12.92
C PRO A 209 0.03 15.34 14.15
N GLY A 210 1.18 14.71 14.42
CA GLY A 210 1.34 13.79 15.55
C GLY A 210 0.78 12.38 15.34
N ALA A 211 0.16 12.08 14.18
CA ALA A 211 -0.48 10.79 13.95
C ALA A 211 0.52 9.65 13.81
N VAL A 212 1.69 9.89 13.22
CA VAL A 212 2.77 8.90 13.11
C VAL A 212 3.29 8.55 14.50
N GLU A 213 3.61 9.56 15.30
CA GLU A 213 4.09 9.43 16.68
C GLU A 213 3.06 8.74 17.57
N TYR A 214 1.78 9.10 17.44
CA TYR A 214 0.69 8.44 18.13
C TYR A 214 0.64 6.95 17.77
N CYS A 215 0.63 6.61 16.48
CA CYS A 215 0.58 5.21 16.05
C CYS A 215 1.78 4.41 16.55
N VAL A 216 2.98 4.98 16.45
CA VAL A 216 4.22 4.35 16.90
C VAL A 216 4.18 4.10 18.41
N ARG A 217 3.73 5.08 19.21
CA ARG A 217 3.63 4.94 20.66
C ARG A 217 2.58 3.94 21.11
N GLU A 218 1.40 3.95 20.50
CA GLU A 218 0.27 3.11 20.93
C GLU A 218 0.29 1.69 20.34
N PHE A 219 0.79 1.54 19.11
CA PHE A 219 0.68 0.29 18.35
C PHE A 219 2.00 -0.28 17.86
N GLY A 220 3.10 0.49 17.90
CA GLY A 220 4.40 0.09 17.38
C GLY A 220 4.64 0.54 15.93
N ALA A 221 5.92 0.76 15.59
CA ALA A 221 6.33 1.22 14.25
C ALA A 221 6.09 0.18 13.16
N GLU A 222 6.01 -1.11 13.51
CA GLU A 222 5.70 -2.23 12.63
C GLU A 222 4.28 -2.17 12.02
N ARG A 223 3.43 -1.29 12.56
CA ARG A 223 2.03 -1.11 12.16
C ARG A 223 1.86 -0.04 11.08
N LEU A 224 2.91 0.70 10.73
CA LEU A 224 2.87 1.71 9.68
C LEU A 224 3.69 1.30 8.46
N LEU A 225 3.26 1.73 7.29
CA LEU A 225 3.90 1.49 6.01
C LEU A 225 3.98 2.80 5.22
N PHE A 226 5.14 3.07 4.62
CA PHE A 226 5.27 4.15 3.65
C PHE A 226 4.68 3.73 2.29
N GLY A 227 3.76 4.54 1.78
CA GLY A 227 3.33 4.55 0.38
C GLY A 227 3.28 6.00 -0.10
N SER A 228 3.50 6.21 -1.38
CA SER A 228 3.47 7.57 -1.97
C SER A 228 2.14 7.92 -2.62
N PHE A 229 1.36 6.91 -3.01
CA PHE A 229 0.19 7.02 -3.87
C PHE A 229 0.49 7.75 -5.20
N TYR A 230 1.74 7.69 -5.70
CA TYR A 230 2.12 8.32 -6.96
C TYR A 230 1.50 7.58 -8.15
N PRO A 231 1.00 8.27 -9.18
CA PRO A 231 1.07 9.72 -9.43
C PRO A 231 -0.13 10.54 -8.92
N MET A 232 -1.02 9.94 -8.14
CA MET A 232 -2.19 10.64 -7.58
C MET A 232 -1.80 11.62 -6.47
N ALA A 233 -0.70 11.37 -5.77
CA ALA A 233 -0.12 12.29 -4.79
C ALA A 233 1.38 12.50 -5.02
N GLU A 234 1.93 13.54 -4.39
CA GLU A 234 3.37 13.84 -4.42
C GLU A 234 4.09 13.06 -3.30
N PRO A 235 5.05 12.17 -3.62
CA PRO A 235 5.79 11.36 -2.65
C PRO A 235 6.45 12.14 -1.52
N LEU A 236 6.95 13.34 -1.82
CA LEU A 236 7.59 14.20 -0.81
C LEU A 236 6.64 14.56 0.33
N THR A 237 5.32 14.52 0.11
CA THR A 237 4.31 14.75 1.16
C THR A 237 4.37 13.65 2.21
N ALA A 238 4.27 12.39 1.80
CA ALA A 238 4.28 11.24 2.69
C ALA A 238 5.67 11.01 3.30
N GLN A 239 6.74 11.24 2.54
CA GLN A 239 8.11 11.22 3.06
C GLN A 239 8.31 12.30 4.13
N GLY A 240 7.79 13.50 3.87
CA GLY A 240 7.77 14.65 4.80
C GLY A 240 7.20 14.28 6.17
N LEU A 241 6.03 13.63 6.19
CA LEU A 241 5.39 13.16 7.42
C LEU A 241 6.31 12.27 8.26
N LEU A 242 7.09 11.38 7.63
CA LEU A 242 7.98 10.48 8.33
C LEU A 242 9.27 11.18 8.78
N ILE A 243 9.91 11.98 7.93
CA ILE A 243 11.18 12.62 8.26
C ILE A 243 11.04 13.70 9.33
N ASP A 244 9.85 14.29 9.46
CA ASP A 244 9.53 15.28 10.49
C ASP A 244 8.99 14.65 11.78
N ALA A 245 8.65 13.35 11.80
CA ALA A 245 8.11 12.67 12.97
C ALA A 245 9.14 12.60 14.12
N ASP A 246 8.68 12.84 15.35
CA ASP A 246 9.50 12.72 16.55
C ASP A 246 9.58 11.26 17.05
N ILE A 247 10.26 10.43 16.26
CA ILE A 247 10.50 9.00 16.53
C ILE A 247 11.97 8.63 16.31
N SER A 248 12.39 7.48 16.82
CA SER A 248 13.77 7.01 16.64
C SER A 248 14.09 6.72 15.17
N ARG A 249 15.38 6.79 14.81
CA ARG A 249 15.85 6.46 13.45
C ARG A 249 15.51 5.03 13.07
N GLU A 250 15.58 4.11 14.02
CA GLU A 250 15.25 2.70 13.84
C GLU A 250 13.77 2.53 13.45
N GLN A 251 12.88 3.25 14.13
CA GLN A 251 11.45 3.28 13.80
C GLN A 251 11.20 3.93 12.43
N MET A 252 11.92 5.00 12.08
CA MET A 252 11.83 5.58 10.72
C MET A 252 12.25 4.56 9.65
N VAL A 253 13.34 3.82 9.86
CA VAL A 253 13.83 2.79 8.92
C VAL A 253 12.79 1.67 8.74
N MET A 254 12.14 1.25 9.82
CA MET A 254 11.06 0.27 9.76
C MET A 254 9.91 0.75 8.87
N ILE A 255 9.43 1.98 9.10
CA ILE A 255 8.27 2.54 8.39
C ILE A 255 8.61 2.87 6.94
N ALA A 256 9.80 3.43 6.69
CA ALA A 256 10.25 3.85 5.36
C ALA A 256 10.26 2.69 4.36
N GLY A 257 10.66 1.49 4.78
CA GLY A 257 10.66 0.33 3.90
C GLY A 257 10.86 -1.02 4.57
N GLY A 258 11.49 -1.08 5.74
CA GLY A 258 11.81 -2.35 6.41
C GLY A 258 10.58 -3.24 6.68
N ASN A 259 9.44 -2.64 7.05
CA ASN A 259 8.19 -3.35 7.29
C ASN A 259 7.63 -3.98 6.01
N MET A 260 7.60 -3.22 4.90
CA MET A 260 7.07 -3.73 3.64
C MET A 260 8.00 -4.79 3.03
N GLU A 261 9.31 -4.55 3.07
CA GLU A 261 10.29 -5.55 2.61
C GLU A 261 10.19 -6.85 3.39
N LYS A 262 9.90 -6.80 4.70
CA LYS A 262 9.65 -8.00 5.50
C LYS A 262 8.42 -8.76 4.99
N LEU A 263 7.29 -8.08 4.78
CA LEU A 263 6.07 -8.70 4.26
C LEU A 263 6.31 -9.37 2.90
N ILE A 264 6.99 -8.67 1.98
CA ILE A 264 7.30 -9.16 0.64
C ILE A 264 8.17 -10.43 0.67
N ARG A 265 9.10 -10.53 1.63
CA ARG A 265 9.96 -11.72 1.80
C ARG A 265 9.24 -12.91 2.42
N GLU A 266 8.16 -12.68 3.16
CA GLU A 266 7.36 -13.73 3.79
C GLU A 266 6.38 -14.40 2.81
N VAL A 267 6.06 -13.73 1.69
CA VAL A 267 5.23 -14.30 0.62
C VAL A 267 5.86 -15.58 0.08
N ARG A 268 5.05 -16.64 0.03
CA ARG A 268 5.42 -17.98 -0.46
C ARG A 268 4.78 -18.19 -1.83
N PRO A 269 5.41 -17.75 -2.95
CA PRO A 269 4.82 -17.83 -4.29
C PRO A 269 4.67 -19.27 -4.80
#